data_AF-A0A6M4JDG7-F1
#
_entry.id   AF-A0A6M4JDG7-F1
#
_cell.length_a   1.000
_cell.length_b   1.000
_cell.length_c   1.000
_cell.angle_alpha   90.00
_cell.angle_beta   90.00
_cell.angle_gamma   90.00
#
_symmetry.space_group_name_H-M   'P 1'
#
loop_
_entity.id
_entity.type
_entity.pdbx_description
1 polymer ?
#
loop_
_entity_poly.entity_id
_entity_poly.type
_entity_poly.pdbx_seq_one_letter_code
_entity_poly.pdbx_strand_id
1 'polypeptide(L)'
;MKLKNKSLAAIIGITVSLGLIVVPIVATTSIISKKNNTTQNPEMGMDNMNGMYNFAKKTLSYVKTRFAANINKDWNSLTKLNDEAKQAQLTQKVQQFSQSILDRLNSKITDIENVLDSVTGNDELIQMVQFYADGSEVLNKVLKNILDTLIKKVNDGTQISDPLTFVKEELNKKTLEDLRYGLLTILDGNAKNLVAVANQSFKSLRDNDETKNIPVVDSLITDMTTFYENEIKTLANQVKEISFDNLESEGIEAQLVKFKDVLKTFREDSRVEAHKLITNEQDYETIKKVLYPKFEILFNIALESETILKEKVKDLIAIINVIIK
;
A
#
# COMPACT_ATOMS: atom_id res chain seq x y z
N MET A 1 -14.89 40.18 -20.88
CA MET A 1 -13.55 39.60 -20.58
C MET A 1 -13.74 38.39 -19.66
N LYS A 2 -13.88 37.16 -20.21
CA LYS A 2 -14.14 35.93 -19.45
C LYS A 2 -12.99 34.93 -19.65
N LEU A 3 -11.90 35.11 -18.91
CA LEU A 3 -10.73 34.21 -18.88
C LEU A 3 -10.23 34.00 -17.44
N LYS A 4 -11.12 33.51 -16.55
CA LYS A 4 -10.76 32.97 -15.23
C LYS A 4 -11.64 31.73 -14.97
N ASN A 5 -11.00 30.64 -14.50
CA ASN A 5 -11.53 29.32 -14.08
C ASN A 5 -11.10 28.09 -14.91
N LYS A 6 -10.71 28.22 -16.20
CA LYS A 6 -10.14 27.06 -16.93
C LYS A 6 -8.70 26.73 -16.52
N SER A 7 -7.93 27.70 -16.04
CA SER A 7 -6.57 27.46 -15.57
C SER A 7 -6.55 26.61 -14.29
N LEU A 8 -7.37 26.91 -13.29
CA LEU A 8 -7.31 26.20 -12.01
C LEU A 8 -7.64 24.70 -12.16
N ALA A 9 -8.62 24.32 -12.99
CA ALA A 9 -8.94 22.91 -13.26
C ALA A 9 -7.83 22.16 -14.02
N ALA A 10 -7.09 22.84 -14.90
CA ALA A 10 -5.93 22.27 -15.61
C ALA A 10 -4.64 22.28 -14.77
N ILE A 11 -4.54 23.16 -13.77
CA ILE A 11 -3.39 23.31 -12.86
C ILE A 11 -3.54 22.44 -11.60
N ILE A 12 -4.77 22.07 -11.21
CA ILE A 12 -5.05 21.09 -10.14
C ILE A 12 -4.71 19.65 -10.58
N GLY A 13 -4.54 19.41 -11.90
CA GLY A 13 -4.01 18.16 -12.47
C GLY A 13 -2.48 18.06 -12.37
N ILE A 14 -1.93 18.22 -11.16
CA ILE A 14 -0.51 18.01 -10.88
C ILE A 14 -0.42 16.96 -9.79
N THR A 15 -0.07 15.76 -10.23
CA THR A 15 -0.55 14.56 -9.56
C THR A 15 0.57 13.56 -9.41
N VAL A 16 0.88 13.30 -8.14
CA VAL A 16 2.01 12.53 -7.69
C VAL A 16 1.49 11.15 -7.32
N SER A 17 1.42 10.26 -8.29
CA SER A 17 0.96 8.89 -8.12
C SER A 17 2.07 7.95 -7.58
N LEU A 18 2.95 8.47 -6.72
CA LEU A 18 4.00 7.69 -6.04
C LEU A 18 3.42 6.79 -4.92
N GLY A 19 2.10 6.76 -4.77
CA GLY A 19 1.39 6.29 -3.59
C GLY A 19 0.89 4.86 -3.76
N LEU A 20 1.61 3.94 -3.13
CA LEU A 20 1.32 2.53 -2.96
C LEU A 20 1.23 1.71 -4.26
N ILE A 21 2.34 1.06 -4.56
CA ILE A 21 2.32 -0.33 -5.03
C ILE A 21 2.08 -1.21 -3.79
N VAL A 22 0.87 -1.18 -3.21
CA VAL A 22 0.47 -2.21 -2.23
C VAL A 22 -0.18 -3.35 -2.98
N VAL A 23 0.71 -4.16 -3.54
CA VAL A 23 0.43 -5.46 -4.14
C VAL A 23 -0.31 -6.37 -3.17
N PRO A 24 -1.47 -6.95 -3.54
CA PRO A 24 -2.15 -7.94 -2.72
C PRO A 24 -1.82 -9.36 -3.19
N ILE A 25 -0.70 -9.94 -2.73
CA ILE A 25 -0.24 -11.29 -3.14
C ILE A 25 0.06 -12.27 -1.94
N VAL A 26 0.40 -13.56 -2.18
CA VAL A 26 -0.14 -14.81 -1.58
C VAL A 26 0.67 -16.16 -1.81
N ALA A 27 0.94 -16.99 -0.75
CA ALA A 27 1.53 -18.38 -0.49
C ALA A 27 3.04 -18.80 -0.07
N THR A 28 3.46 -18.93 1.23
CA THR A 28 4.84 -19.40 1.67
C THR A 28 4.93 -20.10 3.04
N THR A 29 6.13 -20.63 3.33
CA THR A 29 6.77 -20.77 4.67
C THR A 29 8.26 -20.27 4.59
N SER A 30 9.05 -19.99 5.65
CA SER A 30 8.86 -19.78 7.10
C SER A 30 10.18 -19.28 7.73
N ILE A 31 10.16 -18.45 8.80
CA ILE A 31 11.12 -18.50 9.94
C ILE A 31 10.48 -17.90 11.21
N ILE A 32 10.07 -18.75 12.17
CA ILE A 32 10.47 -18.62 13.59
C ILE A 32 10.65 -20.04 14.13
N SER A 33 11.87 -20.37 14.57
CA SER A 33 12.16 -21.61 15.28
C SER A 33 12.15 -21.36 16.79
N LYS A 34 11.22 -22.00 17.51
CA LYS A 34 11.49 -22.58 18.84
C LYS A 34 10.41 -23.58 19.26
N LYS A 35 10.77 -24.87 19.18
CA LYS A 35 10.29 -26.04 19.94
C LYS A 35 8.88 -25.96 20.58
N ASN A 36 7.98 -26.82 20.12
CA ASN A 36 7.91 -28.17 20.70
C ASN A 36 7.28 -29.17 19.72
N ASN A 37 7.82 -30.39 19.70
CA ASN A 37 7.21 -31.53 19.01
C ASN A 37 6.02 -32.03 19.82
N THR A 38 4.85 -32.15 19.18
CA THR A 38 3.96 -33.31 19.38
C THR A 38 3.03 -33.47 18.19
N THR A 39 3.20 -34.55 17.45
CA THR A 39 2.20 -35.06 16.49
C THR A 39 1.01 -35.62 17.26
N GLN A 40 -0.09 -34.87 17.30
CA GLN A 40 -1.45 -35.40 17.45
C GLN A 40 -2.41 -34.29 17.02
N ASN A 41 -3.50 -34.67 16.35
CA ASN A 41 -4.55 -33.75 15.89
C ASN A 41 -5.54 -33.51 17.05
N PRO A 42 -5.60 -32.32 17.68
CA PRO A 42 -6.58 -32.03 18.71
C PRO A 42 -7.71 -31.17 18.13
N GLU A 43 -8.94 -31.45 18.54
CA GLU A 43 -10.00 -30.45 18.43
C GLU A 43 -9.54 -29.19 19.18
N MET A 44 -9.37 -28.07 18.48
CA MET A 44 -8.94 -26.81 19.11
C MET A 44 -10.09 -26.26 19.95
N GLY A 45 -10.08 -26.56 21.25
CA GLY A 45 -11.02 -26.02 22.21
C GLY A 45 -11.08 -24.48 22.17
N MET A 46 -12.27 -23.92 22.42
CA MET A 46 -12.56 -22.49 22.27
C MET A 46 -11.58 -21.57 23.01
N ASP A 47 -11.05 -21.99 24.15
CA ASP A 47 -10.05 -21.22 24.91
C ASP A 47 -8.74 -20.98 24.14
N ASN A 48 -8.33 -21.93 23.30
CA ASN A 48 -7.13 -21.78 22.47
C ASN A 48 -7.38 -20.84 21.28
N MET A 49 -8.57 -20.90 20.67
CA MET A 49 -8.99 -19.94 19.63
C MET A 49 -9.09 -18.51 20.19
N ASN A 50 -9.65 -18.34 21.39
CA ASN A 50 -9.65 -17.05 22.09
C ASN A 50 -8.23 -16.54 22.39
N GLY A 51 -7.29 -17.44 22.73
CA GLY A 51 -5.88 -17.10 22.90
C GLY A 51 -5.24 -16.56 21.62
N MET A 52 -5.43 -17.25 20.49
CA MET A 52 -4.89 -16.85 19.19
C MET A 52 -5.51 -15.53 18.68
N TYR A 53 -6.82 -15.34 18.82
CA TYR A 53 -7.49 -14.09 18.43
C TYR A 53 -7.02 -12.88 19.25
N ASN A 54 -6.80 -13.06 20.55
CA ASN A 54 -6.27 -12.02 21.42
C ASN A 54 -4.78 -11.71 21.15
N PHE A 55 -4.00 -12.70 20.72
CA PHE A 55 -2.63 -12.47 20.22
C PHE A 55 -2.65 -11.67 18.92
N ALA A 56 -3.51 -12.04 17.97
CA ALA A 56 -3.67 -11.37 16.70
C ALA A 56 -3.92 -9.87 16.84
N LYS A 57 -4.97 -9.52 17.62
CA LYS A 57 -5.33 -8.13 17.90
C LYS A 57 -4.22 -7.34 18.61
N LYS A 58 -3.41 -7.98 19.45
CA LYS A 58 -2.25 -7.34 20.09
C LYS A 58 -1.15 -7.03 19.06
N THR A 59 -0.82 -7.97 18.19
CA THR A 59 0.22 -7.78 17.16
C THR A 59 -0.22 -6.75 16.11
N LEU A 60 -1.50 -6.78 15.71
CA LEU A 60 -2.14 -5.81 14.82
C LEU A 60 -2.14 -4.38 15.42
N SER A 61 -2.48 -4.25 16.71
CA SER A 61 -2.35 -3.00 17.47
C SER A 61 -0.89 -2.54 17.56
N TYR A 62 0.07 -3.46 17.70
CA TYR A 62 1.50 -3.15 17.66
C TYR A 62 1.92 -2.61 16.29
N VAL A 63 1.46 -3.18 15.16
CA VAL A 63 1.76 -2.65 13.83
C VAL A 63 1.21 -1.22 13.67
N LYS A 64 -0.05 -0.97 14.03
CA LYS A 64 -0.66 0.38 14.05
C LYS A 64 0.17 1.35 14.92
N THR A 65 0.59 0.91 16.10
CA THR A 65 1.36 1.74 17.05
C THR A 65 2.78 2.04 16.56
N ARG A 66 3.50 1.04 16.03
CA ARG A 66 4.83 1.20 15.42
C ARG A 66 4.76 2.19 14.25
N PHE A 67 3.77 2.01 13.38
CA PHE A 67 3.56 2.88 12.24
C PHE A 67 3.27 4.32 12.68
N ALA A 68 2.34 4.53 13.63
CA ALA A 68 2.06 5.85 14.19
C ALA A 68 3.29 6.51 14.82
N ALA A 69 4.13 5.74 15.53
CA ALA A 69 5.39 6.22 16.07
C ALA A 69 6.40 6.62 14.98
N ASN A 70 6.50 5.87 13.90
CA ASN A 70 7.39 6.17 12.77
C ASN A 70 6.96 7.43 12.02
N ILE A 71 5.68 7.58 11.68
CA ILE A 71 5.13 8.80 11.07
C ILE A 71 5.39 10.01 11.98
N ASN A 72 5.04 9.93 13.26
CA ASN A 72 5.27 11.04 14.19
C ASN A 72 6.76 11.35 14.38
N LYS A 73 7.64 10.35 14.40
CA LYS A 73 9.09 10.52 14.45
C LYS A 73 9.61 11.26 13.20
N ASP A 74 9.19 10.84 12.00
CA ASP A 74 9.59 11.49 10.75
C ASP A 74 9.20 12.97 10.75
N TRP A 75 7.94 13.29 11.06
CA TRP A 75 7.44 14.67 11.07
C TRP A 75 8.04 15.54 12.19
N ASN A 76 8.31 14.97 13.37
CA ASN A 76 9.03 15.67 14.44
C ASN A 76 10.54 15.82 14.18
N SER A 77 11.09 15.12 13.17
CA SER A 77 12.50 15.18 12.75
C SER A 77 12.75 16.14 11.57
N LEU A 78 11.78 16.97 11.21
CA LEU A 78 11.99 18.04 10.23
C LEU A 78 13.06 19.02 10.72
N THR A 79 13.82 19.56 9.78
CA THR A 79 14.64 20.76 9.98
C THR A 79 13.74 21.88 10.55
N LYS A 80 14.26 22.68 11.49
CA LYS A 80 13.53 23.84 12.02
C LYS A 80 13.71 25.04 11.10
N LEU A 81 12.67 25.84 10.93
CA LEU A 81 12.78 27.17 10.35
C LEU A 81 13.52 28.12 11.31
N ASN A 82 14.31 29.02 10.74
CA ASN A 82 14.98 30.10 11.46
C ASN A 82 13.99 31.19 11.93
N ASP A 83 12.84 31.33 11.26
CA ASP A 83 11.74 32.21 11.66
C ASP A 83 10.85 31.51 12.70
N GLU A 84 10.89 31.98 13.96
CA GLU A 84 10.15 31.39 15.07
C GLU A 84 8.62 31.45 14.90
N ALA A 85 8.10 32.53 14.30
CA ALA A 85 6.67 32.71 14.08
C ALA A 85 6.14 31.74 13.01
N LYS A 86 6.92 31.55 11.94
CA LYS A 86 6.64 30.53 10.93
C LYS A 86 6.87 29.11 11.45
N GLN A 87 7.88 28.89 12.30
CA GLN A 87 8.13 27.59 12.93
C GLN A 87 6.94 27.14 13.79
N ALA A 88 6.31 28.05 14.55
CA ALA A 88 5.12 27.73 15.33
C ALA A 88 3.94 27.29 14.44
N GLN A 89 3.65 28.06 13.38
CA GLN A 89 2.59 27.73 12.42
C GLN A 89 2.89 26.43 11.66
N LEU A 90 4.14 26.22 11.24
CA LEU A 90 4.61 25.00 10.60
C LEU A 90 4.40 23.79 11.51
N THR A 91 4.77 23.90 12.79
CA THR A 91 4.63 22.81 13.77
C THR A 91 3.16 22.38 13.89
N GLN A 92 2.24 23.33 14.04
CA GLN A 92 0.80 23.04 14.10
C GLN A 92 0.30 22.39 12.79
N LYS A 93 0.73 22.89 11.63
CA LYS A 93 0.32 22.38 10.32
C LYS A 93 0.86 20.98 10.03
N VAL A 94 2.10 20.71 10.43
CA VAL A 94 2.72 19.39 10.34
C VAL A 94 2.03 18.37 11.25
N GLN A 95 1.65 18.75 12.47
CA GLN A 95 0.86 17.88 13.35
C GLN A 95 -0.54 17.56 12.79
N GLN A 96 -1.23 18.57 12.23
CA GLN A 96 -2.51 18.35 11.52
C GLN A 96 -2.33 17.41 10.32
N PHE A 97 -1.24 17.59 9.56
CA PHE A 97 -0.94 16.77 8.40
C PHE A 97 -0.60 15.32 8.75
N SER A 98 0.31 15.11 9.70
CA SER A 98 0.70 13.77 10.17
C SER A 98 -0.48 13.02 10.75
N GLN A 99 -1.32 13.67 11.56
CA GLN A 99 -2.55 13.06 12.07
C GLN A 99 -3.51 12.68 10.94
N SER A 100 -3.69 13.55 9.93
CA SER A 100 -4.55 13.24 8.78
C SER A 100 -4.03 12.10 7.88
N ILE A 101 -2.72 11.82 7.90
CA ILE A 101 -2.13 10.62 7.31
C ILE A 101 -2.53 9.41 8.16
N LEU A 102 -2.31 9.48 9.48
CA LEU A 102 -2.63 8.39 10.42
C LEU A 102 -4.11 8.01 10.40
N ASP A 103 -5.03 8.98 10.44
CA ASP A 103 -6.48 8.72 10.45
C ASP A 103 -6.92 7.98 9.17
N ARG A 104 -6.42 8.41 8.01
CA ARG A 104 -6.76 7.82 6.71
C ARG A 104 -6.20 6.40 6.58
N LEU A 105 -4.97 6.18 7.03
CA LEU A 105 -4.33 4.87 6.97
C LEU A 105 -4.92 3.91 8.01
N ASN A 106 -5.26 4.38 9.22
CA ASN A 106 -6.00 3.60 10.21
C ASN A 106 -7.38 3.18 9.68
N SER A 107 -8.09 4.07 8.97
CA SER A 107 -9.35 3.71 8.29
C SER A 107 -9.15 2.58 7.29
N LYS A 108 -8.11 2.62 6.46
CA LYS A 108 -7.83 1.56 5.47
C LYS A 108 -7.39 0.26 6.13
N ILE A 109 -6.66 0.32 7.25
CA ILE A 109 -6.35 -0.88 8.04
C ILE A 109 -7.63 -1.48 8.63
N THR A 110 -8.57 -0.66 9.12
CA THR A 110 -9.89 -1.15 9.58
C THR A 110 -10.70 -1.77 8.43
N ASP A 111 -10.60 -1.24 7.20
CA ASP A 111 -11.22 -1.87 6.02
C ASP A 111 -10.60 -3.26 5.72
N ILE A 112 -9.28 -3.40 5.83
CA ILE A 112 -8.57 -4.69 5.73
C ILE A 112 -9.06 -5.66 6.82
N GLU A 113 -9.09 -5.20 8.08
CA GLU A 113 -9.51 -5.99 9.24
C GLU A 113 -10.93 -6.54 9.08
N ASN A 114 -11.91 -5.68 8.77
CA ASN A 114 -13.31 -6.07 8.63
C ASN A 114 -13.55 -7.15 7.56
N VAL A 115 -12.75 -7.17 6.50
CA VAL A 115 -12.85 -8.16 5.42
C VAL A 115 -12.15 -9.46 5.82
N LEU A 116 -10.94 -9.36 6.38
CA LEU A 116 -10.08 -10.51 6.63
C LEU A 116 -10.41 -11.27 7.92
N ASP A 117 -10.97 -10.61 8.95
CA ASP A 117 -11.54 -11.26 10.17
C ASP A 117 -12.59 -12.32 9.80
N SER A 118 -13.20 -12.23 8.60
CA SER A 118 -14.23 -13.16 8.14
C SER A 118 -13.72 -14.33 7.28
N VAL A 119 -12.47 -14.31 6.78
CA VAL A 119 -12.03 -15.31 5.77
C VAL A 119 -10.54 -15.63 5.65
N THR A 120 -9.67 -15.13 6.53
CA THR A 120 -8.23 -15.49 6.57
C THR A 120 -7.73 -15.72 7.99
N GLY A 121 -6.56 -16.36 8.11
CA GLY A 121 -5.89 -16.51 9.40
C GLY A 121 -5.39 -15.18 9.96
N ASN A 122 -5.24 -15.16 11.28
CA ASN A 122 -4.79 -14.00 12.06
C ASN A 122 -3.39 -13.50 11.66
N ASP A 123 -2.47 -14.42 11.34
CA ASP A 123 -1.09 -14.10 11.01
C ASP A 123 -0.97 -13.49 9.60
N GLU A 124 -1.83 -13.92 8.66
CA GLU A 124 -1.93 -13.35 7.33
C GLU A 124 -2.45 -11.90 7.37
N LEU A 125 -3.50 -11.62 8.15
CA LEU A 125 -4.00 -10.25 8.38
C LEU A 125 -2.88 -9.33 8.90
N ILE A 126 -2.09 -9.78 9.89
CA ILE A 126 -0.94 -9.04 10.42
C ILE A 126 0.07 -8.72 9.31
N GLN A 127 0.42 -9.70 8.48
CA GLN A 127 1.37 -9.53 7.38
C GLN A 127 0.90 -8.51 6.33
N MET A 128 -0.40 -8.51 5.99
CA MET A 128 -0.97 -7.53 5.06
C MET A 128 -0.92 -6.11 5.62
N VAL A 129 -1.29 -5.93 6.89
CA VAL A 129 -1.30 -4.64 7.55
C VAL A 129 0.13 -4.12 7.75
N GLN A 130 1.09 -5.01 8.03
CA GLN A 130 2.51 -4.71 8.08
C GLN A 130 3.02 -4.24 6.70
N PHE A 131 2.68 -4.94 5.62
CA PHE A 131 3.07 -4.58 4.26
C PHE A 131 2.46 -3.22 3.82
N TYR A 132 1.18 -2.98 4.11
CA TYR A 132 0.52 -1.70 3.87
C TYR A 132 1.17 -0.55 4.66
N ALA A 133 1.54 -0.80 5.92
CA ALA A 133 2.24 0.16 6.77
C ALA A 133 3.64 0.48 6.22
N ASP A 134 4.46 -0.53 5.90
CA ASP A 134 5.82 -0.32 5.38
C ASP A 134 5.80 0.43 4.03
N GLY A 135 4.86 0.09 3.13
CA GLY A 135 4.63 0.83 1.90
C GLY A 135 4.28 2.29 2.16
N SER A 136 3.39 2.55 3.12
CA SER A 136 3.00 3.90 3.54
C SER A 136 4.14 4.70 4.19
N GLU A 137 5.08 4.06 4.90
CA GLU A 137 6.26 4.72 5.46
C GLU A 137 7.22 5.24 4.37
N VAL A 138 7.37 4.53 3.26
CA VAL A 138 8.18 5.00 2.11
C VAL A 138 7.57 6.27 1.52
N LEU A 139 6.24 6.36 1.44
CA LEU A 139 5.56 7.58 0.97
C LEU A 139 5.74 8.75 1.92
N ASN A 140 5.60 8.47 3.21
CA ASN A 140 5.79 9.45 4.26
C ASN A 140 7.16 10.11 4.17
N LYS A 141 8.21 9.30 3.94
CA LYS A 141 9.58 9.78 3.75
C LYS A 141 9.72 10.68 2.53
N VAL A 142 9.07 10.38 1.40
CA VAL A 142 9.06 11.27 0.22
C VAL A 142 8.40 12.62 0.56
N LEU A 143 7.19 12.61 1.13
CA LEU A 143 6.47 13.83 1.52
C LEU A 143 7.26 14.67 2.54
N LYS A 144 7.87 14.00 3.52
CA LYS A 144 8.72 14.61 4.56
C LYS A 144 9.98 15.20 3.97
N ASN A 145 10.64 14.52 3.02
CA ASN A 145 11.85 15.02 2.37
C ASN A 145 11.57 16.26 1.51
N ILE A 146 10.45 16.32 0.79
CA ILE A 146 10.04 17.53 0.03
C ILE A 146 9.91 18.74 0.97
N LEU A 147 9.26 18.56 2.14
CA LEU A 147 9.12 19.64 3.11
C LEU A 147 10.45 20.01 3.79
N ASP A 148 11.30 19.02 4.06
CA ASP A 148 12.61 19.23 4.67
C ASP A 148 13.58 19.98 3.72
N THR A 149 13.57 19.66 2.42
CA THR A 149 14.31 20.41 1.39
C THR A 149 13.81 21.85 1.28
N LEU A 150 12.49 22.08 1.36
CA LEU A 150 11.94 23.43 1.37
C LEU A 150 12.45 24.25 2.57
N ILE A 151 12.37 23.68 3.77
CA ILE A 151 12.78 24.37 5.00
C ILE A 151 14.27 24.74 4.92
N LYS A 152 15.12 23.84 4.43
CA LYS A 152 16.55 24.10 4.17
C LYS A 152 16.72 25.26 3.20
N LYS A 153 16.13 25.18 2.00
CA LYS A 153 16.18 26.25 0.99
C LYS A 153 15.74 27.61 1.55
N VAL A 154 14.65 27.65 2.32
CA VAL A 154 14.15 28.89 2.95
C VAL A 154 15.10 29.42 4.03
N ASN A 155 15.67 28.55 4.87
CA ASN A 155 16.69 28.93 5.86
C ASN A 155 17.97 29.48 5.19
N ASP A 156 18.35 28.95 4.03
CA ASP A 156 19.47 29.40 3.20
C ASP A 156 19.14 30.70 2.41
N GLY A 157 17.95 31.28 2.60
CA GLY A 157 17.52 32.53 1.94
C GLY A 157 16.99 32.35 0.51
N THR A 158 16.75 31.11 0.05
CA THR A 158 16.18 30.84 -1.27
C THR A 158 14.69 31.19 -1.30
N GLN A 159 14.31 32.11 -2.17
CA GLN A 159 12.90 32.48 -2.36
C GLN A 159 12.18 31.42 -3.21
N ILE A 160 11.12 30.81 -2.66
CA ILE A 160 10.22 29.91 -3.38
C ILE A 160 8.92 30.66 -3.69
N SER A 161 8.72 31.01 -4.96
CA SER A 161 7.59 31.82 -5.43
C SER A 161 6.34 31.00 -5.78
N ASP A 162 6.51 29.73 -6.16
CA ASP A 162 5.41 28.81 -6.45
C ASP A 162 5.61 27.45 -5.73
N PRO A 163 4.79 27.15 -4.70
CA PRO A 163 4.75 25.84 -4.03
C PRO A 163 4.60 24.65 -4.97
N LEU A 164 3.86 24.84 -6.08
CA LEU A 164 3.44 23.78 -6.97
C LEU A 164 4.55 23.37 -7.94
N THR A 165 5.25 24.36 -8.49
CA THR A 165 6.50 24.16 -9.24
C THR A 165 7.59 23.56 -8.35
N PHE A 166 7.76 24.07 -7.12
CA PHE A 166 8.71 23.48 -6.18
C PHE A 166 8.45 21.98 -5.91
N VAL A 167 7.20 21.60 -5.61
CA VAL A 167 6.84 20.19 -5.39
C VAL A 167 7.15 19.34 -6.63
N LYS A 168 6.90 19.84 -7.85
CA LYS A 168 7.27 19.13 -9.09
C LYS A 168 8.77 18.93 -9.24
N GLU A 169 9.59 19.94 -8.93
CA GLU A 169 11.05 19.88 -9.03
C GLU A 169 11.66 18.88 -8.04
N GLU A 170 11.13 18.80 -6.82
CA GLU A 170 11.56 17.79 -5.84
C GLU A 170 11.07 16.37 -6.19
N LEU A 171 10.08 16.26 -7.07
CA LEU A 171 9.56 15.00 -7.65
C LEU A 171 10.19 14.67 -9.00
N ASN A 172 11.48 14.98 -9.11
CA ASN A 172 12.35 14.61 -10.22
C ASN A 172 12.63 13.10 -10.28
N LYS A 173 13.27 12.69 -11.39
CA LYS A 173 13.62 11.30 -11.71
C LYS A 173 14.26 10.56 -10.52
N LYS A 174 15.21 11.17 -9.81
CA LYS A 174 15.87 10.53 -8.67
C LYS A 174 14.88 10.18 -7.56
N THR A 175 13.98 11.09 -7.21
CA THR A 175 12.94 10.84 -6.19
C THR A 175 11.99 9.71 -6.61
N LEU A 176 11.66 9.60 -7.91
CA LEU A 176 10.84 8.49 -8.41
C LEU A 176 11.62 7.16 -8.40
N GLU A 177 12.92 7.19 -8.73
CA GLU A 177 13.82 6.02 -8.66
C GLU A 177 14.01 5.54 -7.21
N ASP A 178 14.30 6.44 -6.27
CA ASP A 178 14.44 6.15 -4.85
C ASP A 178 13.14 5.52 -4.28
N LEU A 179 11.97 6.02 -4.70
CA LEU A 179 10.69 5.38 -4.36
C LEU A 179 10.57 3.98 -4.99
N ARG A 180 10.85 3.83 -6.28
CA ARG A 180 10.80 2.55 -6.99
C ARG A 180 11.69 1.51 -6.30
N TYR A 181 12.89 1.88 -5.88
CA TYR A 181 13.79 1.01 -5.12
C TYR A 181 13.26 0.70 -3.71
N GLY A 182 12.66 1.67 -3.02
CA GLY A 182 12.00 1.43 -1.72
C GLY A 182 10.84 0.44 -1.83
N LEU A 183 10.00 0.58 -2.85
CA LEU A 183 8.88 -0.32 -3.13
C LEU A 183 9.35 -1.70 -3.59
N LEU A 184 10.39 -1.80 -4.43
CA LEU A 184 11.03 -3.07 -4.77
C LEU A 184 11.62 -3.76 -3.54
N THR A 185 12.29 -3.03 -2.65
CA THR A 185 12.84 -3.59 -1.40
C THR A 185 11.72 -4.16 -0.51
N ILE A 186 10.57 -3.48 -0.46
CA ILE A 186 9.39 -3.95 0.26
C ILE A 186 8.75 -5.15 -0.44
N LEU A 187 8.63 -5.13 -1.77
CA LEU A 187 8.07 -6.21 -2.59
C LEU A 187 8.95 -7.46 -2.57
N ASP A 188 10.28 -7.35 -2.59
CA ASP A 188 11.24 -8.46 -2.50
C ASP A 188 11.36 -8.99 -1.07
N GLY A 189 11.51 -8.09 -0.08
CA GLY A 189 11.64 -8.44 1.33
C GLY A 189 10.36 -9.07 1.91
N ASN A 190 9.21 -8.60 1.44
CA ASN A 190 7.93 -9.24 1.67
C ASN A 190 7.49 -10.09 0.49
N ALA A 191 8.33 -10.43 -0.49
CA ALA A 191 7.92 -11.31 -1.58
C ALA A 191 7.39 -12.60 -0.98
N LYS A 192 7.98 -13.03 0.15
CA LYS A 192 7.53 -14.14 1.00
C LYS A 192 6.28 -13.92 1.85
N ASN A 193 5.84 -12.71 2.18
CA ASN A 193 4.57 -12.50 2.92
C ASN A 193 3.43 -12.13 1.95
N LEU A 194 3.80 -11.48 0.86
CA LEU A 194 3.15 -11.51 -0.44
C LEU A 194 3.38 -12.82 -1.19
N VAL A 195 3.98 -13.81 -0.54
CA VAL A 195 3.50 -15.16 -0.71
C VAL A 195 3.00 -15.60 0.68
N ALA A 196 1.85 -15.15 1.18
CA ALA A 196 1.12 -15.81 2.30
C ALA A 196 -0.41 -15.82 2.09
N VAL A 197 -1.15 -15.00 2.83
CA VAL A 197 -2.50 -14.46 2.53
C VAL A 197 -3.44 -15.36 1.73
N ALA A 198 -3.74 -15.03 0.48
CA ALA A 198 -4.94 -15.50 -0.19
C ALA A 198 -4.84 -16.93 -0.75
N ASN A 199 -3.88 -17.74 -0.28
CA ASN A 199 -3.83 -19.18 -0.45
C ASN A 199 -4.39 -19.85 0.79
N GLN A 200 -4.40 -19.15 1.92
CA GLN A 200 -5.51 -19.32 2.83
C GLN A 200 -6.82 -18.91 2.15
N SER A 201 -6.89 -17.85 1.32
CA SER A 201 -8.13 -17.56 0.57
C SER A 201 -8.51 -18.63 -0.47
N PHE A 202 -7.56 -19.27 -1.16
CA PHE A 202 -7.82 -20.42 -2.02
C PHE A 202 -8.15 -21.67 -1.18
N LYS A 203 -7.37 -22.01 -0.14
CA LYS A 203 -7.68 -23.12 0.78
C LYS A 203 -9.04 -22.96 1.45
N SER A 204 -9.47 -21.74 1.77
CA SER A 204 -10.80 -21.48 2.36
C SER A 204 -11.95 -21.89 1.44
N LEU A 205 -11.70 -22.18 0.16
CA LEU A 205 -12.69 -22.82 -0.72
C LEU A 205 -13.00 -24.27 -0.29
N ARG A 206 -12.05 -24.98 0.35
CA ARG A 206 -12.26 -26.31 0.94
C ARG A 206 -13.14 -26.28 2.18
N ASP A 207 -13.05 -25.18 2.94
CA ASP A 207 -13.75 -25.01 4.22
C ASP A 207 -15.10 -24.29 4.05
N ASN A 208 -15.35 -23.69 2.88
CA ASN A 208 -16.58 -22.96 2.56
C ASN A 208 -17.67 -23.91 2.00
N ASP A 209 -18.87 -23.84 2.59
CA ASP A 209 -19.99 -24.72 2.25
C ASP A 209 -20.46 -24.65 0.78
N GLU A 210 -20.32 -23.50 0.11
CA GLU A 210 -20.72 -23.33 -1.29
C GLU A 210 -19.71 -23.94 -2.27
N THR A 211 -18.41 -23.94 -1.92
CA THR A 211 -17.34 -24.33 -2.85
C THR A 211 -16.69 -25.68 -2.54
N LYS A 212 -16.79 -26.21 -1.31
CA LYS A 212 -16.06 -27.42 -0.88
C LYS A 212 -16.36 -28.70 -1.68
N ASN A 213 -17.49 -28.74 -2.38
CA ASN A 213 -17.91 -29.87 -3.20
C ASN A 213 -17.57 -29.70 -4.70
N ILE A 214 -17.00 -28.56 -5.10
CA ILE A 214 -16.64 -28.30 -6.51
C ILE A 214 -15.40 -29.14 -6.87
N PRO A 215 -15.47 -30.05 -7.87
CA PRO A 215 -14.40 -31.02 -8.13
C PRO A 215 -13.03 -30.43 -8.46
N VAL A 216 -12.99 -29.22 -9.00
CA VAL A 216 -11.75 -28.56 -9.44
C VAL A 216 -11.06 -27.72 -8.36
N VAL A 217 -11.60 -27.64 -7.12
CA VAL A 217 -11.03 -26.78 -6.07
C VAL A 217 -9.60 -27.18 -5.69
N ASP A 218 -9.28 -28.47 -5.60
CA ASP A 218 -7.94 -28.91 -5.22
C ASP A 218 -6.86 -28.64 -6.28
N SER A 219 -7.20 -28.82 -7.56
CA SER A 219 -6.32 -28.42 -8.67
C SER A 219 -6.20 -26.90 -8.75
N LEU A 220 -7.31 -26.16 -8.66
CA LEU A 220 -7.31 -24.69 -8.65
C LEU A 220 -6.41 -24.13 -7.55
N ILE A 221 -6.50 -24.64 -6.31
CA ILE A 221 -5.61 -24.20 -5.22
C ILE A 221 -4.15 -24.42 -5.60
N THR A 222 -3.81 -25.58 -6.15
CA THR A 222 -2.43 -25.97 -6.49
C THR A 222 -1.87 -25.15 -7.66
N ASP A 223 -2.66 -25.00 -8.72
CA ASP A 223 -2.25 -24.31 -9.95
C ASP A 223 -2.21 -22.80 -9.73
N MET A 224 -3.20 -22.21 -9.03
CA MET A 224 -3.14 -20.80 -8.66
C MET A 224 -1.99 -20.51 -7.69
N THR A 225 -1.67 -21.40 -6.72
CA THR A 225 -0.45 -21.24 -5.89
C THR A 225 0.79 -21.08 -6.77
N THR A 226 0.95 -21.98 -7.74
CA THR A 226 2.11 -22.03 -8.64
C THR A 226 2.17 -20.83 -9.58
N PHE A 227 1.02 -20.38 -10.08
CA PHE A 227 0.90 -19.14 -10.85
C PHE A 227 1.36 -17.94 -10.00
N TYR A 228 0.78 -17.76 -8.82
CA TYR A 228 1.09 -16.63 -7.95
C TYR A 228 2.56 -16.60 -7.51
N GLU A 229 3.17 -17.74 -7.14
CA GLU A 229 4.60 -17.84 -6.81
C GLU A 229 5.53 -17.34 -7.93
N ASN A 230 5.14 -17.51 -9.19
CA ASN A 230 5.90 -17.02 -10.33
C ASN A 230 5.57 -15.57 -10.65
N GLU A 231 4.29 -15.20 -10.60
CA GLU A 231 3.83 -13.92 -11.10
C GLU A 231 4.19 -12.74 -10.17
N ILE A 232 4.49 -12.98 -8.90
CA ILE A 232 5.15 -11.98 -8.02
C ILE A 232 6.54 -11.62 -8.54
N LYS A 233 7.28 -12.59 -9.09
CA LYS A 233 8.61 -12.36 -9.66
C LYS A 233 8.48 -11.59 -10.98
N THR A 234 7.50 -11.94 -11.80
CA THR A 234 7.13 -11.17 -13.01
C THR A 234 6.82 -9.72 -12.63
N LEU A 235 5.96 -9.51 -11.63
CA LEU A 235 5.57 -8.21 -11.11
C LEU A 235 6.75 -7.39 -10.58
N ALA A 236 7.64 -7.99 -9.78
CA ALA A 236 8.85 -7.33 -9.30
C ALA A 236 9.78 -6.90 -10.46
N ASN A 237 9.92 -7.74 -11.49
CA ASN A 237 10.66 -7.38 -12.69
C ASN A 237 9.98 -6.25 -13.47
N GLN A 238 8.66 -6.30 -13.68
CA GLN A 238 7.90 -5.22 -14.33
C GLN A 238 8.04 -3.88 -13.57
N VAL A 239 7.93 -3.89 -12.23
CA VAL A 239 8.15 -2.69 -11.38
C VAL A 239 9.58 -2.16 -11.52
N LYS A 240 10.57 -3.04 -11.67
CA LYS A 240 11.99 -2.72 -11.87
C LYS A 240 12.30 -2.18 -13.28
N GLU A 241 11.52 -2.58 -14.28
CA GLU A 241 11.64 -2.13 -15.68
C GLU A 241 10.98 -0.77 -15.94
N ILE A 242 10.14 -0.27 -15.03
CA ILE A 242 9.58 1.09 -15.14
C ILE A 242 10.70 2.12 -15.17
N SER A 243 10.91 2.73 -16.34
CA SER A 243 11.81 3.85 -16.56
C SER A 243 11.08 5.19 -16.41
N PHE A 244 11.82 6.15 -15.84
CA PHE A 244 11.45 7.56 -15.70
C PHE A 244 12.22 8.49 -16.64
N ASP A 245 12.85 7.95 -17.71
CA ASP A 245 13.62 8.75 -18.67
C ASP A 245 12.77 9.82 -19.38
N ASN A 246 11.50 9.51 -19.62
CA ASN A 246 10.53 10.41 -20.26
C ASN A 246 9.81 11.33 -19.26
N LEU A 247 10.33 11.53 -18.04
CA LEU A 247 9.65 12.30 -16.99
C LEU A 247 9.34 13.75 -17.43
N GLU A 248 10.27 14.40 -18.13
CA GLU A 248 10.11 15.79 -18.59
C GLU A 248 9.04 15.93 -19.69
N SER A 249 8.86 14.91 -20.52
CA SER A 249 7.96 14.93 -21.69
C SER A 249 6.58 14.34 -21.42
N GLU A 250 6.49 13.26 -20.66
CA GLU A 250 5.22 12.60 -20.28
C GLU A 250 4.62 13.20 -18.98
N GLY A 251 5.47 13.77 -18.12
CA GLY A 251 5.08 14.31 -16.81
C GLY A 251 4.93 13.24 -15.71
N ILE A 252 4.95 13.72 -14.46
CA ILE A 252 4.91 12.89 -13.24
C ILE A 252 3.72 11.93 -13.23
N GLU A 253 2.51 12.38 -13.58
CA GLU A 253 1.30 11.54 -13.51
C GLU A 253 1.40 10.33 -14.48
N ALA A 254 1.83 10.55 -15.72
CA ALA A 254 1.97 9.50 -16.72
C ALA A 254 3.06 8.48 -16.36
N GLN A 255 4.18 8.94 -15.77
CA GLN A 255 5.22 8.04 -15.25
C GLN A 255 4.69 7.05 -14.21
N LEU A 256 3.70 7.48 -13.43
CA LEU A 256 3.26 6.78 -12.24
C LEU A 256 1.98 5.96 -12.49
N VAL A 257 1.23 6.28 -13.54
CA VAL A 257 0.25 5.36 -14.14
C VAL A 257 0.88 4.02 -14.54
N LYS A 258 2.18 3.99 -14.90
CA LYS A 258 2.91 2.75 -15.22
C LYS A 258 2.87 1.73 -14.07
N PHE A 259 2.99 2.19 -12.82
CA PHE A 259 2.85 1.32 -11.64
C PHE A 259 1.45 0.74 -11.49
N LYS A 260 0.42 1.56 -11.73
CA LYS A 260 -0.98 1.16 -11.69
C LYS A 260 -1.33 0.17 -12.80
N ASP A 261 -0.76 0.33 -13.98
CA ASP A 261 -1.01 -0.54 -15.11
C ASP A 261 -0.35 -1.91 -14.92
N VAL A 262 0.85 -1.96 -14.32
CA VAL A 262 1.47 -3.20 -13.85
C VAL A 262 0.57 -3.96 -12.85
N LEU A 263 -0.05 -3.26 -11.88
CA LEU A 263 -1.04 -3.88 -10.97
C LEU A 263 -2.32 -4.37 -11.67
N LYS A 264 -2.81 -3.64 -12.68
CA LYS A 264 -3.98 -4.07 -13.47
C LYS A 264 -3.67 -5.33 -14.28
N THR A 265 -2.53 -5.36 -14.96
CA THR A 265 -2.06 -6.51 -15.75
C THR A 265 -2.01 -7.75 -14.86
N PHE A 266 -1.32 -7.65 -13.71
CA PHE A 266 -1.28 -8.71 -12.71
C PHE A 266 -2.66 -9.24 -12.29
N ARG A 267 -3.62 -8.34 -12.01
CA ARG A 267 -5.01 -8.71 -11.67
C ARG A 267 -5.71 -9.44 -12.82
N GLU A 268 -5.51 -8.96 -14.05
CA GLU A 268 -6.13 -9.53 -15.23
C GLU A 268 -5.56 -10.91 -15.55
N ASP A 269 -4.24 -11.08 -15.50
CA ASP A 269 -3.57 -12.37 -15.72
C ASP A 269 -4.00 -13.40 -14.66
N SER A 270 -4.11 -12.97 -13.38
CA SER A 270 -4.65 -13.81 -12.29
C SER A 270 -6.10 -14.26 -12.56
N ARG A 271 -6.94 -13.39 -13.13
CA ARG A 271 -8.33 -13.71 -13.49
C ARG A 271 -8.39 -14.67 -14.67
N VAL A 272 -7.58 -14.42 -15.70
CA VAL A 272 -7.48 -15.25 -16.91
C VAL A 272 -7.00 -16.65 -16.53
N GLU A 273 -6.01 -16.79 -15.65
CA GLU A 273 -5.54 -18.10 -15.20
C GLU A 273 -6.63 -18.87 -14.42
N ALA A 274 -7.28 -18.22 -13.44
CA ALA A 274 -8.36 -18.85 -12.69
C ALA A 274 -9.52 -19.33 -13.59
N HIS A 275 -9.84 -18.59 -14.66
CA HIS A 275 -10.88 -18.97 -15.62
C HIS A 275 -10.45 -20.14 -16.54
N LYS A 276 -9.17 -20.27 -16.92
CA LYS A 276 -8.68 -21.46 -17.65
C LYS A 276 -8.86 -22.75 -16.85
N LEU A 277 -8.69 -22.68 -15.53
CA LEU A 277 -8.72 -23.81 -14.62
C LEU A 277 -10.15 -24.27 -14.25
N ILE A 278 -11.16 -23.43 -14.50
CA ILE A 278 -12.56 -23.70 -14.12
C ILE A 278 -13.42 -23.67 -15.39
N THR A 279 -13.50 -24.81 -16.07
CA THR A 279 -14.22 -24.96 -17.35
C THR A 279 -15.75 -24.98 -17.24
N ASN A 280 -16.28 -24.99 -16.01
CA ASN A 280 -17.71 -24.91 -15.74
C ASN A 280 -18.06 -23.52 -15.20
N GLU A 281 -18.88 -22.77 -15.95
CA GLU A 281 -19.26 -21.40 -15.63
C GLU A 281 -19.97 -21.27 -14.27
N GLN A 282 -20.77 -22.28 -13.86
CA GLN A 282 -21.45 -22.25 -12.56
C GLN A 282 -20.49 -22.46 -11.39
N ASP A 283 -19.48 -23.33 -11.56
CA ASP A 283 -18.41 -23.51 -10.58
C ASP A 283 -17.55 -22.24 -10.49
N TYR A 284 -17.25 -21.61 -11.64
CA TYR A 284 -16.49 -20.36 -11.74
C TYR A 284 -17.19 -19.22 -11.00
N GLU A 285 -18.48 -18.98 -11.24
CA GLU A 285 -19.23 -17.93 -10.55
C GLU A 285 -19.39 -18.20 -9.04
N THR A 286 -19.51 -19.48 -8.63
CA THR A 286 -19.55 -19.86 -7.21
C THR A 286 -18.22 -19.59 -6.50
N ILE A 287 -17.10 -20.01 -7.10
CA ILE A 287 -15.75 -19.73 -6.58
C ILE A 287 -15.46 -18.23 -6.54
N LYS A 288 -15.81 -17.52 -7.63
CA LYS A 288 -15.70 -16.07 -7.73
C LYS A 288 -16.50 -15.36 -6.65
N LYS A 289 -17.73 -15.78 -6.32
CA LYS A 289 -18.51 -15.20 -5.22
C LYS A 289 -17.78 -15.26 -3.86
N VAL A 290 -17.04 -16.35 -3.59
CA VAL A 290 -16.26 -16.51 -2.35
C VAL A 290 -14.94 -15.73 -2.39
N LEU A 291 -14.24 -15.72 -3.51
CA LEU A 291 -12.92 -15.10 -3.64
C LEU A 291 -12.95 -13.59 -3.92
N TYR A 292 -13.85 -13.15 -4.80
CA TYR A 292 -13.84 -11.81 -5.39
C TYR A 292 -13.91 -10.68 -4.35
N PRO A 293 -14.77 -10.72 -3.30
CA PRO A 293 -14.79 -9.66 -2.29
C PRO A 293 -13.45 -9.47 -1.57
N LYS A 294 -12.70 -10.58 -1.36
CA LYS A 294 -11.38 -10.55 -0.73
C LYS A 294 -10.38 -9.83 -1.64
N PHE A 295 -10.26 -10.28 -2.89
CA PHE A 295 -9.29 -9.73 -3.84
C PHE A 295 -9.66 -8.30 -4.30
N GLU A 296 -10.94 -7.99 -4.47
CA GLU A 296 -11.41 -6.68 -4.90
C GLU A 296 -11.10 -5.61 -3.86
N ILE A 297 -11.35 -5.85 -2.56
CA ILE A 297 -11.12 -4.82 -1.54
C ILE A 297 -9.61 -4.56 -1.39
N LEU A 298 -8.79 -5.61 -1.42
CA LEU A 298 -7.33 -5.47 -1.39
C LEU A 298 -6.78 -4.73 -2.62
N PHE A 299 -7.31 -5.01 -3.82
CA PHE A 299 -6.99 -4.27 -5.04
C PHE A 299 -7.49 -2.82 -4.99
N ASN A 300 -8.68 -2.57 -4.44
CA ASN A 300 -9.24 -1.24 -4.29
C ASN A 300 -8.44 -0.41 -3.29
N ILE A 301 -7.95 -0.99 -2.20
CA ILE A 301 -7.01 -0.33 -1.29
C ILE A 301 -5.75 0.08 -2.06
N ALA A 302 -5.18 -0.82 -2.88
CA ALA A 302 -4.03 -0.53 -3.74
C ALA A 302 -4.28 0.58 -4.77
N LEU A 303 -5.53 0.79 -5.20
CA LEU A 303 -5.90 1.87 -6.13
C LEU A 303 -6.28 3.19 -5.43
N GLU A 304 -7.05 3.15 -4.35
CA GLU A 304 -7.45 4.33 -3.55
C GLU A 304 -6.25 5.04 -2.94
N SER A 305 -5.21 4.26 -2.64
CA SER A 305 -3.86 4.70 -2.35
C SER A 305 -3.33 5.83 -3.23
N GLU A 306 -3.57 5.74 -4.55
CA GLU A 306 -3.21 6.78 -5.51
C GLU A 306 -3.88 8.08 -5.07
N THR A 307 -5.21 8.05 -4.90
CA THR A 307 -6.06 9.17 -4.45
C THR A 307 -5.62 9.74 -3.11
N ILE A 308 -5.28 8.89 -2.13
CA ILE A 308 -4.76 9.33 -0.82
C ILE A 308 -3.51 10.19 -1.01
N LEU A 309 -2.57 9.79 -1.88
CA LEU A 309 -1.40 10.61 -2.14
C LEU A 309 -1.74 11.89 -2.95
N LYS A 310 -2.68 11.83 -3.91
CA LYS A 310 -3.20 13.03 -4.61
C LYS A 310 -3.76 14.06 -3.62
N GLU A 311 -4.45 13.60 -2.58
CA GLU A 311 -4.96 14.42 -1.48
C GLU A 311 -3.81 14.97 -0.63
N LYS A 312 -2.88 14.11 -0.16
CA LYS A 312 -1.80 14.53 0.74
C LYS A 312 -0.75 15.43 0.11
N VAL A 313 -0.57 15.41 -1.21
CA VAL A 313 0.26 16.43 -1.89
C VAL A 313 -0.43 17.79 -1.95
N LYS A 314 -1.76 17.85 -2.10
CA LYS A 314 -2.51 19.12 -2.03
C LYS A 314 -2.45 19.73 -0.62
N ASP A 315 -2.60 18.88 0.39
CA ASP A 315 -2.42 19.26 1.79
C ASP A 315 -0.98 19.76 2.05
N LEU A 316 0.04 19.06 1.53
CA LEU A 316 1.45 19.50 1.61
C LEU A 316 1.66 20.88 0.98
N ILE A 317 1.09 21.14 -0.21
CA ILE A 317 1.12 22.48 -0.85
C ILE A 317 0.50 23.55 0.06
N ALA A 318 -0.55 23.23 0.82
CA ALA A 318 -1.13 24.16 1.79
C ALA A 318 -0.20 24.44 2.99
N ILE A 319 0.63 23.48 3.42
CA ILE A 319 1.69 23.68 4.43
C ILE A 319 2.80 24.56 3.86
N ILE A 320 3.27 24.28 2.64
CA ILE A 320 4.31 25.07 1.97
C ILE A 320 3.90 26.55 1.87
N ASN A 321 2.64 26.82 1.56
CA ASN A 321 2.06 28.17 1.53
C ASN A 321 2.18 28.95 2.86
N VAL A 322 2.33 28.28 4.01
CA VAL A 322 2.54 28.91 5.33
C VAL A 322 4.01 29.28 5.55
N ILE A 323 4.94 28.58 4.90
CA ILE A 323 6.38 28.83 5.00
C ILE A 323 6.78 30.00 4.10
N ILE A 324 6.28 30.01 2.85
CA ILE A 324 6.74 30.93 1.81
C ILE A 324 6.08 32.33 1.83
N LYS A 325 4.99 32.50 2.60
CA LYS A 325 4.30 33.79 2.80
C LYS A 325 4.78 34.48 4.07
#